data_AF-A0A831QRN0-F1
#
_entry.id   AF-A0A831QRN0-F1
#
_cell.length_a   1.000
_cell.length_b   1.000
_cell.length_c   1.000
_cell.angle_alpha   90.00
_cell.angle_beta   90.00
_cell.angle_gamma   90.00
#
_symmetry.space_group_name_H-M   'P 1'
#
loop_
_entity.id
_entity.type
_entity.pdbx_description
1 polymer ?
#
loop_
_entity_poly.entity_id
_entity_poly.type
_entity_poly.pdbx_seq_one_letter_code
_entity_poly.pdbx_strand_id
1 'polypeptide(L)'
;MKNQPIFKKILLALSAVGPGLFLIGYNIGTGSVTTMAKTGAEYGMGLFWALILSCIFTYILMVAYGKVTLVTGKTALFNIKSEFRYGWALSLYIIIALIIGELLALVGVMGIVADLVQEGIRLAFDGRIVNTFWIILCFVILLFFLLWYGRYQTFEKILTALVVLMGLSFLVVFVMVKPSFSSLIDGIVPRI
;
A
#
# COMPACT_ATOMS: atom_id res chain seq x y z
N MET A 1 -25.52 -33.69 4.06
CA MET A 1 -24.94 -32.48 4.67
C MET A 1 -24.06 -32.90 5.84
N LYS A 2 -22.74 -33.00 5.65
CA LYS A 2 -21.81 -33.54 6.66
C LYS A 2 -21.19 -32.38 7.44
N ASN A 3 -21.42 -32.34 8.76
CA ASN A 3 -20.85 -31.35 9.69
C ASN A 3 -19.32 -31.29 9.53
N GLN A 4 -18.84 -30.30 8.77
CA GLN A 4 -17.41 -29.97 8.76
C GLN A 4 -17.07 -29.38 10.13
N PRO A 5 -16.01 -29.87 10.82
CA PRO A 5 -15.63 -29.37 12.12
C PRO A 5 -15.37 -27.86 12.03
N ILE A 6 -15.82 -27.11 13.03
CA ILE A 6 -15.70 -25.64 13.12
C ILE A 6 -14.26 -25.18 12.79
N PHE A 7 -13.27 -25.99 13.16
CA PHE A 7 -11.85 -25.81 12.82
C PHE A 7 -11.56 -25.72 11.31
N LYS A 8 -12.19 -26.55 10.47
CA LYS A 8 -12.04 -26.47 9.00
C LYS A 8 -12.69 -25.23 8.42
N LYS A 9 -13.79 -24.74 9.00
CA LYS A 9 -14.41 -23.46 8.59
C LYS A 9 -13.53 -22.26 8.96
N ILE A 10 -12.93 -22.27 10.15
CA ILE A 10 -11.97 -21.25 10.58
C ILE A 10 -10.72 -21.29 9.70
N LEU A 11 -10.19 -22.48 9.39
CA LEU A 11 -9.04 -22.64 8.51
C LEU A 11 -9.34 -22.19 7.07
N LEU A 12 -10.55 -22.46 6.56
CA LEU A 12 -11.00 -21.96 5.26
C LEU A 12 -11.12 -20.43 5.26
N ALA A 13 -11.71 -19.86 6.31
CA ALA A 13 -11.81 -18.40 6.46
C ALA A 13 -10.41 -17.76 6.52
N LEU A 14 -9.48 -18.34 7.28
CA LEU A 14 -8.10 -17.86 7.38
C LEU A 14 -7.34 -17.99 6.04
N SER A 15 -7.61 -19.05 5.27
CA SER A 15 -7.05 -19.19 3.92
C SER A 15 -7.61 -18.18 2.92
N ALA A 16 -8.84 -17.71 3.11
CA ALA A 16 -9.45 -16.63 2.33
C ALA A 16 -8.96 -15.23 2.76
N VAL A 17 -8.46 -15.08 3.99
CA VAL A 17 -7.85 -13.83 4.49
C VAL A 17 -6.49 -13.57 3.85
N GLY A 18 -5.72 -14.61 3.51
CA GLY A 18 -4.39 -14.46 2.88
C GLY A 18 -4.39 -13.56 1.63
N PRO A 19 -5.23 -13.84 0.61
CA PRO A 19 -5.40 -12.97 -0.55
C PRO A 19 -5.90 -11.56 -0.18
N GLY A 20 -6.77 -11.44 0.83
CA GLY A 20 -7.26 -10.14 1.31
C GLY A 20 -6.15 -9.30 1.96
N LEU A 21 -5.28 -9.92 2.74
CA LEU A 21 -4.12 -9.28 3.36
C LEU A 21 -3.09 -8.84 2.31
N PHE A 22 -2.88 -9.66 1.28
CA PHE A 22 -2.04 -9.32 0.14
C PHE A 22 -2.62 -8.12 -0.64
N LEU A 23 -3.94 -8.09 -0.87
CA LEU A 23 -4.63 -6.96 -1.50
C LEU A 23 -4.52 -5.67 -0.67
N ILE A 24 -4.58 -5.77 0.67
CA ILE A 24 -4.35 -4.61 1.56
C ILE A 24 -2.92 -4.10 1.41
N GLY A 25 -1.93 -5.00 1.42
CA GLY A 25 -0.52 -4.64 1.21
C GLY A 25 -0.23 -4.02 -0.16
N TYR A 26 -0.98 -4.42 -1.19
CA TYR A 26 -0.89 -3.82 -2.52
C TYR A 26 -1.56 -2.45 -2.60
N ASN A 27 -2.64 -2.22 -1.86
CA ASN A 27 -3.37 -0.95 -1.87
C ASN A 27 -2.69 0.14 -1.02
N ILE A 28 -2.07 -0.25 0.09
CA ILE A 28 -1.33 0.67 0.96
C ILE A 28 0.11 0.81 0.44
N GLY A 29 0.28 1.78 -0.46
CA GLY A 29 1.59 2.20 -0.93
C GLY A 29 2.29 3.15 0.05
N THR A 30 3.60 3.25 -0.07
CA THR A 30 4.44 4.21 0.67
C THR A 30 3.97 5.66 0.55
N GLY A 31 3.47 6.08 -0.62
CA GLY A 31 2.93 7.43 -0.84
C GLY A 31 1.70 7.73 0.03
N SER A 32 0.83 6.73 0.22
CA SER A 32 -0.32 6.85 1.12
C SER A 32 0.13 7.00 2.58
N VAL A 33 1.12 6.21 2.99
CA VAL A 33 1.70 6.24 4.34
C VAL A 33 2.37 7.58 4.64
N THR A 34 3.21 8.08 3.74
CA THR A 34 3.92 9.36 3.94
C THR A 34 2.95 10.54 3.96
N THR A 35 1.92 10.51 3.12
CA THR A 35 0.87 11.54 3.11
C THR A 35 0.07 11.49 4.40
N MET A 36 -0.37 10.31 4.85
CA MET A 36 -1.09 10.17 6.14
C MET A 36 -0.23 10.64 7.32
N ALA A 37 1.06 10.29 7.35
CA ALA A 37 1.98 10.74 8.40
C ALA A 37 2.19 12.25 8.38
N LYS A 38 2.42 12.84 7.19
CA LYS A 38 2.56 14.29 7.01
C LYS A 38 1.29 15.03 7.41
N THR A 39 0.14 14.58 6.92
CA THR A 39 -1.16 15.18 7.24
C THR A 39 -1.48 15.08 8.73
N GLY A 40 -1.17 13.97 9.39
CA GLY A 40 -1.31 13.83 10.83
C GLY A 40 -0.37 14.76 11.62
N ALA A 41 0.84 15.02 11.11
CA ALA A 41 1.77 15.96 11.72
C ALA A 41 1.34 17.43 11.53
N GLU A 42 0.81 17.80 10.36
CA GLU A 42 0.40 19.18 10.04
C GLU A 42 -0.99 19.55 10.61
N TYR A 43 -1.96 18.63 10.53
CA TYR A 43 -3.38 18.89 10.84
C TYR A 43 -3.90 18.11 12.05
N GLY A 44 -3.04 17.31 12.71
CA GLY A 44 -3.47 16.44 13.81
C GLY A 44 -4.59 15.49 13.38
N MET A 45 -5.65 15.40 14.19
CA MET A 45 -6.83 14.58 13.91
C MET A 45 -7.91 15.30 13.08
N GLY A 46 -7.72 16.56 12.66
CA GLY A 46 -8.75 17.35 11.98
C GLY A 46 -9.22 16.78 10.64
N LEU A 47 -8.39 15.96 9.97
CA LEU A 47 -8.72 15.32 8.70
C LEU A 47 -9.15 13.84 8.85
N PHE A 48 -9.43 13.40 10.08
CA PHE A 48 -9.83 12.02 10.34
C PHE A 48 -11.17 11.65 9.69
N TRP A 49 -12.13 12.59 9.65
CA TRP A 49 -13.38 12.41 8.92
C TRP A 49 -13.17 12.14 7.42
N ALA A 50 -12.23 12.84 6.79
CA ALA A 50 -11.92 12.69 5.38
C ALA A 50 -11.28 11.32 5.10
N LEU A 51 -10.45 10.83 6.04
CA LEU A 51 -9.88 9.48 5.99
C LEU A 51 -10.97 8.41 6.09
N ILE A 52 -11.91 8.53 7.03
CA ILE A 52 -13.06 7.60 7.15
C ILE A 52 -13.87 7.59 5.85
N LEU A 53 -14.17 8.76 5.31
CA LEU A 53 -14.93 8.91 4.06
C LEU A 53 -14.18 8.27 2.88
N SER A 54 -12.86 8.46 2.81
CA SER A 54 -11.99 7.82 1.82
C SER A 54 -12.06 6.29 1.91
N CYS A 55 -12.02 5.71 3.11
CA CYS A 55 -12.18 4.27 3.31
C CYS A 55 -13.55 3.76 2.81
N ILE A 56 -14.64 4.48 3.10
CA ILE A 56 -15.99 4.11 2.67
C ILE A 56 -16.09 4.13 1.14
N PHE A 57 -15.64 5.21 0.49
CA PHE A 57 -15.66 5.30 -0.96
C PHE A 57 -14.78 4.23 -1.61
N THR A 58 -13.59 3.99 -1.06
CA THR A 58 -12.67 2.96 -1.55
C THR A 58 -13.33 1.58 -1.49
N TYR A 59 -14.02 1.25 -0.39
CA TYR A 59 -14.79 0.01 -0.28
C TYR A 59 -15.88 -0.10 -1.36
N ILE A 60 -16.70 0.94 -1.53
CA ILE A 60 -17.78 0.95 -2.52
C ILE A 60 -17.21 0.77 -3.94
N LEU A 61 -16.13 1.48 -4.28
CA LEU A 61 -15.46 1.38 -5.57
C LEU A 61 -14.88 -0.02 -5.79
N MET A 62 -14.19 -0.60 -4.81
CA MET A 62 -13.65 -1.95 -4.92
C MET A 62 -14.73 -2.99 -5.18
N VAL A 63 -15.88 -2.89 -4.49
CA VAL A 63 -17.03 -3.78 -4.73
C VAL A 63 -17.63 -3.57 -6.12
N ALA A 64 -17.77 -2.32 -6.57
CA ALA A 64 -18.30 -2.00 -7.89
C ALA A 64 -17.40 -2.53 -9.01
N TYR A 65 -16.11 -2.22 -8.98
CA TYR A 65 -15.14 -2.72 -9.96
C TYR A 65 -15.00 -4.24 -9.92
N GLY A 66 -14.99 -4.85 -8.74
CA GLY A 66 -14.95 -6.29 -8.57
C GLY A 66 -16.16 -6.98 -9.22
N LYS A 67 -17.37 -6.46 -9.00
CA LYS A 67 -18.60 -6.96 -9.65
C LYS A 67 -18.56 -6.82 -11.16
N VAL A 68 -18.13 -5.66 -11.66
CA VAL A 68 -18.03 -5.40 -13.10
C VAL A 68 -17.06 -6.39 -13.76
N THR A 69 -15.87 -6.58 -13.19
CA THR A 69 -14.89 -7.53 -13.74
C THR A 69 -15.37 -8.98 -13.64
N LEU A 70 -16.10 -9.35 -12.59
CA LEU A 70 -16.67 -10.70 -12.45
C LEU A 70 -17.74 -10.98 -13.51
N VAL A 71 -18.58 -9.99 -13.84
CA VAL A 71 -19.66 -10.14 -14.83
C VAL A 71 -19.14 -10.04 -16.26
N THR A 72 -18.27 -9.07 -16.56
CA THR A 72 -17.82 -8.84 -17.95
C THR A 72 -16.58 -9.66 -18.34
N GLY A 73 -15.88 -10.25 -17.37
CA GLY A 73 -14.61 -10.96 -17.58
C GLY A 73 -13.46 -10.05 -18.03
N LYS A 74 -13.68 -8.73 -18.05
CA LYS A 74 -12.72 -7.72 -18.52
C LYS A 74 -12.26 -6.84 -17.36
N THR A 75 -11.05 -6.32 -17.46
CA THR A 75 -10.56 -5.33 -16.49
C THR A 75 -11.37 -4.03 -16.58
N ALA A 76 -11.43 -3.27 -15.49
CA ALA A 76 -12.14 -1.98 -15.45
C ALA A 76 -11.70 -1.06 -16.59
N LEU A 77 -10.39 -0.99 -16.84
CA LEU A 77 -9.82 -0.19 -17.92
C LEU A 77 -10.20 -0.69 -19.31
N PHE A 78 -10.25 -2.00 -19.52
CA PHE A 78 -10.67 -2.55 -20.81
C PHE A 78 -12.16 -2.30 -21.07
N ASN A 79 -13.01 -2.34 -20.03
CA ASN A 79 -14.41 -1.92 -20.16
C ASN A 79 -14.52 -0.42 -20.49
N ILE A 80 -13.70 0.45 -19.89
CA ILE A 80 -13.67 1.87 -20.25
C ILE A 80 -13.29 2.04 -21.73
N LYS A 81 -12.34 1.25 -22.22
CA LYS A 81 -11.96 1.26 -23.65
C LYS A 81 -13.09 0.79 -24.57
N SER A 82 -13.82 -0.26 -24.20
CA SER A 82 -14.82 -0.90 -25.10
C SER A 82 -16.19 -0.24 -25.08
N GLU A 83 -16.66 0.23 -23.92
CA GLU A 83 -18.04 0.71 -23.77
C GLU A 83 -18.21 2.20 -24.10
N PHE A 84 -17.13 2.99 -24.08
CA PHE A 84 -17.19 4.42 -24.37
C PHE A 84 -16.70 4.72 -25.78
N ARG A 85 -17.42 5.60 -26.50
CA ARG A 85 -17.12 6.01 -27.88
C ARG A 85 -15.72 6.64 -28.05
N TYR A 86 -15.21 7.32 -27.01
CA TYR A 86 -13.82 7.83 -26.93
C TYR A 86 -13.02 7.15 -25.81
N GLY A 87 -13.43 5.94 -25.42
CA GLY A 87 -12.88 5.19 -24.30
C GLY A 87 -11.40 4.86 -24.43
N TRP A 88 -10.89 4.74 -25.66
CA TRP A 88 -9.48 4.46 -25.92
C TRP A 88 -8.57 5.61 -25.46
N ALA A 89 -8.97 6.86 -25.71
CA ALA A 89 -8.19 8.04 -25.31
C ALA A 89 -8.21 8.22 -23.78
N LEU A 90 -9.38 8.00 -23.17
CA LEU A 90 -9.53 8.03 -21.71
C LEU A 90 -8.72 6.91 -21.05
N SER A 91 -8.75 5.70 -21.59
CA SER A 91 -7.98 4.58 -21.06
C SER A 91 -6.48 4.82 -21.17
N LEU A 92 -6.02 5.41 -22.29
CA LEU A 92 -4.61 5.76 -22.46
C LEU A 92 -4.18 6.83 -21.46
N TYR A 93 -4.99 7.88 -21.28
CA TYR A 93 -4.75 8.91 -20.27
C TYR A 93 -4.64 8.30 -18.86
N ILE A 94 -5.57 7.42 -18.48
CA ILE A 94 -5.55 6.75 -17.17
C ILE A 94 -4.28 5.91 -17.00
N ILE A 95 -3.89 5.10 -17.99
CA ILE A 95 -2.65 4.31 -17.92
C ILE A 95 -1.44 5.23 -17.72
N ILE A 96 -1.31 6.28 -18.53
CA ILE A 96 -0.16 7.17 -18.48
C ILE A 96 -0.10 7.87 -17.11
N ALA A 97 -1.23 8.38 -16.63
CA ALA A 97 -1.31 9.02 -15.32
C ALA A 97 -0.93 8.06 -14.19
N LEU A 98 -1.40 6.80 -14.23
CA LEU A 98 -1.06 5.78 -13.25
C LEU A 98 0.44 5.42 -13.30
N ILE A 99 1.00 5.19 -14.49
CA ILE A 99 2.43 4.87 -14.65
C ILE A 99 3.29 6.00 -14.09
N ILE A 100 2.98 7.25 -14.44
CA ILE A 100 3.73 8.42 -13.94
C ILE A 100 3.59 8.54 -12.42
N GLY A 101 2.37 8.35 -11.87
CA GLY A 101 2.12 8.38 -10.44
C GLY A 101 2.91 7.32 -9.68
N GLU A 102 2.91 6.07 -10.17
CA GLU A 102 3.69 4.97 -9.59
C GLU A 102 5.20 5.21 -9.70
N LEU A 103 5.69 5.72 -10.85
CA LEU A 103 7.11 6.07 -11.00
C LEU A 103 7.54 7.16 -10.02
N LEU A 104 6.74 8.21 -9.84
CA LEU A 104 7.00 9.27 -8.86
C LEU A 104 7.01 8.72 -7.43
N ALA A 105 6.07 7.84 -7.10
CA ALA A 105 6.03 7.18 -5.79
C ALA A 105 7.28 6.33 -5.57
N LEU A 106 7.69 5.51 -6.55
CA LEU A 106 8.88 4.66 -6.48
C LEU A 106 10.16 5.49 -6.33
N VAL A 107 10.31 6.59 -7.06
CA VAL A 107 11.44 7.52 -6.91
C VAL A 107 11.49 8.08 -5.48
N GLY A 108 10.35 8.49 -4.93
CA GLY A 108 10.27 8.98 -3.54
C GLY A 108 10.69 7.92 -2.51
N VAL A 109 10.22 6.68 -2.65
CA VAL A 109 10.62 5.57 -1.78
C VAL A 109 12.10 5.29 -1.88
N MET A 110 12.62 5.22 -3.10
CA MET A 110 14.02 4.92 -3.34
C MET A 110 14.93 5.97 -2.70
N GLY A 111 14.52 7.25 -2.76
CA GLY A 111 15.20 8.34 -2.06
C GLY A 111 15.21 8.14 -0.53
N ILE A 112 14.05 7.92 0.08
CA ILE A 112 13.93 7.70 1.53
C ILE A 112 14.78 6.51 1.99
N VAL A 113 14.75 5.39 1.25
CA VAL A 113 15.54 4.20 1.58
C VAL A 113 17.04 4.47 1.44
N ALA A 114 17.45 5.18 0.39
CA ALA A 114 18.85 5.51 0.18
C ALA A 114 19.39 6.44 1.29
N ASP A 115 18.61 7.45 1.69
CA ASP A 115 18.95 8.34 2.80
C ASP A 115 19.03 7.59 4.13
N LEU A 116 18.08 6.69 4.40
CA LEU A 116 18.06 5.88 5.62
C LEU A 116 19.29 4.95 5.71
N VAL A 117 19.68 4.33 4.59
CA VAL A 117 20.87 3.46 4.53
C VAL A 117 22.14 4.28 4.66
N GLN A 118 22.19 5.47 4.05
CA GLN A 118 23.33 6.37 4.19
C GLN A 118 23.53 6.80 5.65
N GLU A 119 22.45 7.17 6.35
CA GLU A 119 22.51 7.53 7.76
C GLU A 119 22.87 6.31 8.63
N GLY A 120 22.34 5.13 8.31
CA GLY A 120 22.70 3.88 8.98
C GLY A 120 24.19 3.53 8.83
N ILE A 121 24.77 3.71 7.64
CA ILE A 121 26.21 3.52 7.40
C ILE A 121 27.02 4.56 8.17
N ARG A 122 26.58 5.83 8.17
CA ARG A 122 27.24 6.91 8.88
C ARG A 122 27.34 6.63 10.39
N LEU A 123 26.26 6.13 10.99
CA LEU A 123 26.21 5.74 12.41
C LEU A 123 27.05 4.50 12.71
N ALA A 124 27.09 3.52 11.80
CA ALA A 124 27.80 2.26 12.00
C ALA A 124 29.33 2.35 11.74
N PHE A 125 29.76 3.24 10.84
CA PHE A 125 31.15 3.38 10.39
C PHE A 125 31.75 4.75 10.74
N ASP A 126 31.33 5.32 11.87
CA ASP A 126 31.95 6.50 12.50
C ASP A 126 32.14 7.68 11.54
N GLY A 127 31.08 8.04 10.82
CA GLY A 127 31.05 9.22 9.95
C GLY A 127 31.44 9.00 8.49
N ARG A 128 31.69 7.76 8.04
CA ARG A 128 31.90 7.49 6.60
C ARG A 128 30.62 7.76 5.80
N ILE A 129 30.72 8.70 4.86
CA ILE A 129 29.64 9.05 3.94
C ILE A 129 29.85 8.25 2.65
N VAL A 130 28.97 7.28 2.40
CA VAL A 130 28.87 6.62 1.11
C VAL A 130 27.96 7.45 0.21
N ASN A 131 28.36 7.67 -1.04
CA ASN A 131 27.56 8.42 -1.99
C ASN A 131 26.25 7.67 -2.29
N THR A 132 25.13 8.38 -2.23
CA THR A 132 23.76 7.90 -2.47
C THR A 132 23.64 7.12 -3.78
N PHE A 133 24.39 7.49 -4.82
CA PHE A 133 24.42 6.81 -6.11
C PHE A 133 24.79 5.32 -6.00
N TRP A 134 25.81 5.00 -5.20
CA TRP A 134 26.26 3.60 -5.02
C TRP A 134 25.26 2.77 -4.23
N ILE A 135 24.59 3.38 -3.26
CA ILE A 135 23.53 2.74 -2.49
C ILE A 135 22.36 2.39 -3.41
N ILE A 136 21.90 3.36 -4.22
CA ILE A 136 20.82 3.16 -5.17
C ILE A 136 21.19 2.07 -6.19
N LEU A 137 22.39 2.14 -6.77
CA LEU A 137 22.86 1.15 -7.74
C LEU A 137 22.88 -0.27 -7.14
N CYS A 138 23.33 -0.41 -5.90
CA CYS A 138 23.32 -1.69 -5.18
C CYS A 138 21.90 -2.25 -5.04
N PHE A 139 20.93 -1.43 -4.62
CA PHE A 139 19.53 -1.84 -4.52
C PHE A 139 18.92 -2.21 -5.86
N VAL A 140 19.21 -1.46 -6.92
CA VAL A 140 18.72 -1.77 -8.28
C VAL A 140 19.24 -3.14 -8.73
N ILE A 141 20.53 -3.42 -8.54
CA ILE A 141 21.13 -4.71 -8.86
C ILE A 141 20.49 -5.83 -8.02
N LEU A 142 20.33 -5.61 -6.71
CA LEU A 142 19.71 -6.58 -5.81
C LEU A 142 18.27 -6.90 -6.23
N LEU A 143 17.46 -5.89 -6.51
CA LEU A 143 16.08 -6.04 -6.97
C LEU A 143 16.02 -6.75 -8.34
N PHE A 144 16.92 -6.44 -9.26
CA PHE A 144 17.00 -7.11 -10.55
C PHE A 144 17.29 -8.60 -10.40
N PHE A 145 18.28 -8.98 -9.58
CA PHE A 145 18.58 -10.39 -9.30
C PHE A 145 17.43 -11.09 -8.56
N LEU A 146 16.78 -10.41 -7.62
CA LEU A 146 15.63 -10.95 -6.89
C LEU A 146 14.46 -11.26 -7.83
N LEU A 147 14.18 -10.38 -8.79
CA LEU A 147 13.12 -10.57 -9.79
C LEU A 147 13.48 -11.66 -10.80
N TRP A 148 14.76 -11.76 -11.20
CA TRP A 148 15.22 -12.77 -12.15
C TRP A 148 15.20 -14.20 -11.59
N TYR A 149 15.62 -14.36 -10.32
CA TYR A 149 15.76 -15.68 -9.68
C TYR A 149 14.55 -16.08 -8.83
N GLY A 150 13.62 -15.15 -8.57
CA GLY A 150 12.50 -15.33 -7.67
C GLY A 150 11.49 -16.36 -8.17
N ARG A 151 11.47 -17.56 -7.58
CA ARG A 151 10.29 -18.42 -7.60
C ARG A 151 9.13 -17.64 -6.96
N TYR A 152 8.12 -17.28 -7.76
CA TYR A 152 6.95 -16.45 -7.37
C TYR A 152 6.42 -16.72 -5.95
N GLN A 153 6.36 -17.99 -5.53
CA GLN A 153 5.84 -18.41 -4.22
C GLN A 153 6.70 -18.00 -3.01
N THR A 154 8.03 -17.90 -3.16
CA THR A 154 8.91 -17.48 -2.06
C THR A 154 8.90 -15.96 -1.92
N PHE A 155 8.88 -15.25 -3.04
CA PHE A 155 8.81 -13.79 -3.09
C PHE A 155 7.52 -13.26 -2.45
N GLU A 156 6.38 -13.85 -2.78
CA GLU A 156 5.08 -13.49 -2.22
C GLU A 156 5.03 -13.63 -0.69
N LYS A 157 5.66 -14.69 -0.14
CA LYS A 157 5.73 -14.91 1.31
C LYS A 157 6.57 -13.83 2.01
N ILE A 158 7.70 -13.45 1.43
CA ILE A 158 8.56 -12.40 1.97
C ILE A 158 7.82 -11.06 1.97
N LEU A 159 7.16 -10.70 0.86
CA LEU A 159 6.36 -9.47 0.78
C LEU A 159 5.23 -9.46 1.80
N THR A 160 4.50 -10.58 1.94
CA THR A 160 3.42 -10.70 2.92
C THR A 160 3.96 -10.50 4.34
N ALA A 161 5.13 -11.06 4.66
CA ALA A 161 5.76 -10.87 5.97
C ALA A 161 6.13 -9.40 6.22
N LEU A 162 6.67 -8.69 5.22
CA LEU A 162 7.00 -7.27 5.33
C LEU A 162 5.75 -6.40 5.52
N VAL A 163 4.66 -6.69 4.81
CA VAL A 163 3.37 -5.99 4.97
C VAL A 163 2.81 -6.20 6.38
N VAL A 164 2.85 -7.43 6.88
CA VAL A 164 2.42 -7.74 8.26
C VAL A 164 3.27 -6.98 9.27
N LEU A 165 4.59 -6.97 9.10
CA LEU A 165 5.51 -6.24 9.96
C LEU A 165 5.20 -4.73 9.96
N MET A 166 4.90 -4.15 8.80
CA MET A 166 4.50 -2.76 8.66
C MET A 166 3.20 -2.47 9.43
N GLY A 167 2.18 -3.30 9.25
CA GLY A 167 0.91 -3.17 9.98
C GLY A 167 1.09 -3.27 11.50
N LEU A 168 1.91 -4.22 11.96
CA LEU A 168 2.26 -4.37 13.38
C LEU A 168 3.00 -3.13 13.91
N SER A 169 3.93 -2.57 13.14
CA SER A 169 4.67 -1.37 13.51
C SER A 169 3.72 -0.18 13.74
N PHE A 170 2.70 -0.01 12.89
CA PHE A 170 1.68 1.03 13.09
C PHE A 170 0.84 0.82 14.35
N LEU A 171 0.48 -0.43 14.67
CA LEU A 171 -0.24 -0.73 15.91
C LEU A 171 0.61 -0.40 17.15
N VAL A 172 1.90 -0.72 17.12
CA VAL A 172 2.82 -0.38 18.21
C VAL A 172 2.90 1.14 18.38
N VAL A 173 3.10 1.89 17.28
CA VAL A 173 3.15 3.36 17.31
C VAL A 173 1.84 3.94 17.84
N PHE A 174 0.69 3.41 17.43
CA PHE A 174 -0.62 3.85 17.93
C PHE A 174 -0.74 3.70 19.45
N VAL A 175 -0.28 2.56 20.00
CA VAL A 175 -0.28 2.32 21.45
C VAL A 175 0.72 3.20 22.18
N MET A 176 1.87 3.51 21.57
CA MET A 176 2.89 4.39 22.18
C MET A 176 2.45 5.85 22.21
N VAL A 177 1.84 6.34 21.13
CA VAL A 177 1.37 7.73 21.01
C VAL A 177 0.18 8.01 21.92
N LYS A 178 -0.62 6.98 22.27
CA LYS A 178 -1.84 7.09 23.11
C LYS A 178 -2.71 8.30 22.73
N PRO A 179 -3.28 8.31 21.51
CA PRO A 179 -4.14 9.42 21.11
C PRO A 179 -5.31 9.55 22.07
N SER A 180 -5.62 10.78 22.48
CA SER A 180 -6.80 11.09 23.28
C SER A 180 -8.06 10.69 22.50
N PHE A 181 -8.88 9.81 23.09
CA PHE A 181 -10.14 9.39 22.48
C PHE A 181 -11.09 10.55 22.18
N SER A 182 -11.02 11.64 22.95
CA SER A 182 -11.74 12.88 22.67
C SER A 182 -11.34 13.48 21.32
N SER A 183 -10.03 13.59 21.05
CA SER A 183 -9.51 14.15 19.79
C SER A 183 -9.82 13.28 18.58
N LEU A 184 -9.91 11.96 18.76
CA LEU A 184 -10.39 11.03 17.74
C LEU A 184 -11.85 11.31 17.36
N ILE A 185 -12.72 11.49 18.36
CA ILE A 185 -14.15 11.76 18.16
C ILE A 185 -14.35 13.15 17.55
N ASP A 186 -13.62 14.16 18.04
CA ASP A 186 -13.66 15.52 17.50
C ASP A 186 -13.20 15.56 16.04
N GLY A 187 -12.21 14.75 15.68
CA GLY A 187 -11.71 14.61 14.31
C GLY A 187 -12.70 13.95 13.33
N ILE A 188 -13.74 13.28 13.82
CA ILE A 188 -14.83 12.74 12.97
C ILE A 188 -15.75 13.86 12.48
N VAL A 189 -15.81 14.99 13.18
CA VAL A 189 -16.62 16.13 12.76
C VAL A 189 -15.87 16.88 11.65
N PRO A 190 -16.49 17.11 10.48
CA PRO A 190 -15.85 17.85 9.40
C PRO A 190 -15.61 19.31 9.81
N ARG A 191 -14.38 19.61 10.22
CA ARG A 191 -13.86 20.94 10.53
C ARG A 191 -12.45 21.04 9.94
N ILE A 192 -12.07 22.23 9.50
CA ILE A 192 -10.71 22.58 9.06
C ILE A 192 -10.16 23.57 10.07
#